data_AF-A0A958JQ56-F1
#
_entry.id   AF-A0A958JQ56-F1
#
_cell.length_a   1.000
_cell.length_b   1.000
_cell.length_c   1.000
_cell.angle_alpha   90.00
_cell.angle_beta   90.00
_cell.angle_gamma   90.00
#
_symmetry.space_group_name_H-M   'P 1'
#
loop_
_entity.id
_entity.type
_entity.pdbx_description
1 polymer ?
#
loop_
_entity_poly.entity_id
_entity_poly.type
_entity_poly.pdbx_seq_one_letter_code
_entity_poly.pdbx_strand_id
1 'polypeptide(L)'
;MKTRWASIFLVATRPRKLFCSFFPLRAIIISCSCFELCLFAFVQQALTPHTATAQDYFFSHTPSTTEGPFVRHSAGLTTFIYSVFNPTTNHFRWEQTFEPAPGTGKLPDGLNLVVNSGFSPKNRQGEMVALFFDARDIANVRLTSYAYNGVDSDSSWQWGDLAQTQPADKILSSITDSSWINELSVINTATSRKFVIDINTAVLNSHAPSASSPNPWLGISFGQYIGIWAHSLSGSSATYDANGFLTSKGNGALGFIDIDNTHSQGCDLVPGSNKQFDDCGDCGGDNSSCNMVPPNCESANIASNLFELDSSAFHLSLATRQVLRQTRRTIRKNPDILTRKKARKLRKRIREGILLAQELYDASWTSIWSLPNVVFECEFTDGCEIVSTLEASTYYGELVSELYKHLQSSGRRLKRLDPSQLRFVRKQLRKGKAERDGAFLELNSLPSENVLCQIPTALQ
;
A
#
# COMPACT_ATOMS: atom_id res chain seq x y z
N MET A 1 -38.85 44.30 30.63
CA MET A 1 -38.19 45.44 29.93
C MET A 1 -37.46 44.88 28.73
N LYS A 2 -38.08 44.86 27.55
CA LYS A 2 -37.99 45.86 26.46
C LYS A 2 -36.63 45.88 25.72
N THR A 3 -36.62 45.24 24.53
CA THR A 3 -36.12 45.70 23.19
C THR A 3 -34.66 46.15 23.05
N ARG A 4 -33.86 45.86 22.00
CA ARG A 4 -34.00 46.01 20.52
C ARG A 4 -32.85 45.20 19.83
N TRP A 5 -33.02 44.46 18.75
CA TRP A 5 -33.05 44.83 17.30
C TRP A 5 -31.97 45.82 16.82
N ALA A 6 -31.06 45.35 15.96
CA ALA A 6 -30.41 46.17 14.92
C ALA A 6 -29.97 45.29 13.74
N SER A 7 -30.59 45.57 12.59
CA SER A 7 -30.31 45.04 11.26
C SER A 7 -29.08 45.73 10.64
N ILE A 8 -28.27 45.02 9.86
CA ILE A 8 -27.22 45.61 9.02
C ILE A 8 -27.55 45.37 7.54
N PHE A 9 -27.41 46.46 6.78
CA PHE A 9 -27.81 46.66 5.39
C PHE A 9 -26.94 45.92 4.37
N LEU A 10 -27.61 45.44 3.31
CA LEU A 10 -27.05 45.13 2.00
C LEU A 10 -26.50 46.40 1.33
N VAL A 11 -25.29 46.32 0.78
CA VAL A 11 -24.81 47.23 -0.28
C VAL A 11 -24.30 46.39 -1.44
N ALA A 12 -25.00 46.51 -2.57
CA ALA A 12 -24.63 45.95 -3.85
C ALA A 12 -23.72 46.92 -4.61
N THR A 13 -22.58 46.44 -5.10
CA THR A 13 -21.74 47.17 -6.07
C THR A 13 -21.56 46.33 -7.33
N ARG A 14 -21.96 46.93 -8.47
CA ARG A 14 -21.93 46.38 -9.84
C ARG A 14 -20.49 46.21 -10.37
N PRO A 15 -20.23 45.26 -11.28
CA PRO A 15 -18.93 45.12 -11.94
C PRO A 15 -18.76 46.09 -13.12
N ARG A 16 -17.59 46.72 -13.23
CA ARG A 16 -17.15 47.49 -14.39
C ARG A 16 -16.54 46.55 -15.44
N LYS A 17 -17.03 46.68 -16.68
CA LYS A 17 -16.45 46.09 -17.89
C LYS A 17 -15.10 46.73 -18.18
N LEU A 18 -14.06 45.92 -18.31
CA LEU A 18 -12.77 46.33 -18.88
C LEU A 18 -12.71 45.87 -20.35
N PHE A 19 -12.64 46.85 -21.23
CA PHE A 19 -12.28 46.73 -22.64
C PHE A 19 -10.80 46.34 -22.73
N CYS A 20 -10.48 45.23 -23.40
CA CYS A 20 -9.14 45.00 -23.95
C CYS A 20 -9.18 45.16 -25.46
N SER A 21 -8.39 46.10 -25.93
CA SER A 21 -8.17 46.51 -27.31
C SER A 21 -7.37 45.47 -28.10
N PHE A 22 -7.83 45.22 -29.32
CA PHE A 22 -7.17 44.49 -30.39
C PHE A 22 -5.87 45.20 -30.83
N PHE A 23 -4.77 44.46 -30.96
CA PHE A 23 -3.60 44.83 -31.76
C PHE A 23 -3.52 43.88 -32.97
N PRO A 24 -3.34 44.38 -34.21
CA PRO A 24 -3.15 43.53 -35.38
C PRO A 24 -1.65 43.19 -35.54
N LEU A 25 -1.33 41.90 -35.52
CA LEU A 25 -0.03 41.41 -35.98
C LEU A 25 0.01 41.43 -37.51
N ARG A 26 0.95 42.20 -38.05
CA ARG A 26 1.30 42.22 -39.47
C ARG A 26 1.96 40.90 -39.86
N ALA A 27 1.41 40.25 -40.87
CA ALA A 27 2.04 39.19 -41.62
C ALA A 27 3.23 39.77 -42.42
N ILE A 28 4.42 39.17 -42.24
CA ILE A 28 5.56 39.36 -43.12
C ILE A 28 5.71 38.04 -43.89
N ILE A 29 5.39 38.11 -45.18
CA ILE A 29 5.68 37.08 -46.18
C ILE A 29 7.12 37.32 -46.62
N ILE A 30 8.03 36.39 -46.28
CA ILE A 30 9.32 36.28 -46.97
C ILE A 30 9.28 34.98 -47.76
N SER A 31 9.08 35.14 -49.07
CA SER A 31 9.38 34.13 -50.07
C SER A 31 10.90 34.03 -50.24
N CYS A 32 11.47 32.85 -50.05
CA CYS A 32 12.77 32.54 -50.63
C CYS A 32 12.67 31.16 -51.29
N SER A 33 12.74 31.19 -52.60
CA SER A 33 12.70 30.05 -53.51
C SER A 33 14.10 29.45 -53.67
N CYS A 34 14.12 28.16 -54.02
CA CYS A 34 15.20 27.43 -54.70
C CYS A 34 16.44 27.06 -53.88
N PHE A 35 16.56 25.78 -53.52
CA PHE A 35 17.70 24.97 -54.00
C PHE A 35 17.31 23.47 -54.03
N GLU A 36 17.51 22.89 -55.21
CA GLU A 36 17.32 21.48 -55.55
C GLU A 36 18.45 20.58 -54.99
N LEU A 37 18.14 19.28 -54.92
CA LEU A 37 19.03 18.12 -55.05
C LEU A 37 19.96 17.78 -53.86
N CYS A 38 19.48 16.88 -52.99
CA CYS A 38 20.17 15.62 -52.66
C CYS A 38 19.23 14.69 -51.88
N LEU A 39 18.59 13.77 -52.59
CA LEU A 39 17.71 12.74 -52.01
C LEU A 39 18.58 11.59 -51.47
N PHE A 40 19.20 11.78 -50.31
CA PHE A 40 19.64 10.66 -49.47
C PHE A 40 18.48 10.29 -48.55
N ALA A 41 17.79 9.19 -48.86
CA ALA A 41 16.86 8.55 -47.95
C ALA A 41 17.64 7.97 -46.77
N PHE A 42 18.04 8.82 -45.82
CA PHE A 42 18.34 8.37 -44.47
C PHE A 42 17.00 7.97 -43.86
N VAL A 43 16.75 6.66 -43.82
CA VAL A 43 15.78 6.07 -42.91
C VAL A 43 16.28 6.41 -41.51
N GLN A 44 15.89 7.57 -40.99
CA GLN A 44 15.92 7.81 -39.55
C GLN A 44 14.92 6.83 -38.96
N GLN A 45 15.42 5.67 -38.53
CA GLN A 45 14.73 4.88 -37.53
C GLN A 45 14.54 5.83 -36.35
N ALA A 46 13.31 6.33 -36.19
CA ALA A 46 12.90 7.01 -34.98
C ALA A 46 13.01 5.97 -33.87
N LEU A 47 14.14 5.98 -33.16
CA LEU A 47 14.29 5.28 -31.90
C LEU A 47 13.25 5.91 -30.97
N THR A 48 12.09 5.26 -30.87
CA THR A 48 11.10 5.61 -29.85
C THR A 48 11.83 5.47 -28.53
N PRO A 49 11.98 6.55 -27.74
CA PRO A 49 12.62 6.43 -26.44
C PRO A 49 11.83 5.41 -25.63
N HIS A 50 12.47 4.27 -25.32
CA HIS A 50 11.93 3.36 -24.32
C HIS A 50 11.89 4.15 -23.01
N THR A 51 10.70 4.54 -22.61
CA THR A 51 10.45 5.07 -21.29
C THR A 51 10.74 3.94 -20.33
N ALA A 52 11.90 3.99 -19.67
CA ALA A 52 12.27 3.05 -18.61
C ALA A 52 11.06 2.88 -17.69
N THR A 53 10.56 1.65 -17.55
CA THR A 53 9.44 1.43 -16.64
C THR A 53 9.90 1.74 -15.23
N ALA A 54 9.00 2.37 -14.49
CA ALA A 54 9.31 2.95 -13.22
C ALA A 54 9.53 1.87 -12.16
N GLN A 55 10.74 1.81 -11.58
CA GLN A 55 11.09 0.85 -10.54
C GLN A 55 10.30 1.07 -9.24
N ASP A 56 9.50 0.09 -8.81
CA ASP A 56 8.91 0.08 -7.48
C ASP A 56 9.87 -0.52 -6.45
N TYR A 57 10.00 0.15 -5.30
CA TYR A 57 10.72 -0.35 -4.13
C TYR A 57 9.73 -0.80 -3.07
N PHE A 58 9.85 -2.04 -2.61
CA PHE A 58 8.96 -2.64 -1.62
C PHE A 58 9.64 -2.81 -0.27
N PHE A 59 8.90 -2.53 0.80
CA PHE A 59 9.32 -2.84 2.16
C PHE A 59 8.19 -3.53 2.90
N SER A 60 8.50 -4.61 3.60
CA SER A 60 7.57 -5.29 4.50
C SER A 60 8.33 -5.73 5.74
N HIS A 61 7.78 -5.43 6.91
CA HIS A 61 8.40 -5.77 8.19
C HIS A 61 7.34 -6.22 9.20
N THR A 62 7.65 -7.31 9.90
CA THR A 62 6.84 -7.83 11.01
C THR A 62 7.69 -7.75 12.26
N PRO A 63 7.58 -6.65 13.04
CA PRO A 63 8.42 -6.46 14.21
C PRO A 63 8.24 -7.60 15.21
N SER A 64 9.34 -8.22 15.64
CA SER A 64 9.30 -9.15 16.75
C SER A 64 9.02 -8.41 18.06
N THR A 65 8.22 -9.01 18.94
CA THR A 65 8.04 -8.49 20.32
C THR A 65 9.32 -8.50 21.15
N THR A 66 10.41 -9.10 20.64
CA THR A 66 11.73 -9.19 21.29
C THR A 66 12.81 -8.38 20.57
N GLU A 67 12.47 -7.57 19.56
CA GLU A 67 13.43 -6.76 18.79
C GLU A 67 14.02 -5.61 19.62
N GLY A 68 14.94 -5.93 20.53
CA GLY A 68 15.91 -5.02 21.10
C GLY A 68 15.36 -3.73 21.77
N PRO A 69 16.24 -2.73 22.01
CA PRO A 69 15.86 -1.45 22.61
C PRO A 69 15.11 -0.51 21.65
N PHE A 70 14.97 -0.89 20.38
CA PHE A 70 14.46 -0.04 19.29
C PHE A 70 12.96 -0.19 19.06
N VAL A 71 12.28 -0.98 19.88
CA VAL A 71 10.85 -1.20 19.78
C VAL A 71 10.17 -0.92 21.11
N ARG A 72 9.22 0.01 21.09
CA ARG A 72 8.33 0.29 22.23
C ARG A 72 6.88 0.22 21.81
N HIS A 73 6.05 -0.36 22.67
CA HIS A 73 4.64 -0.63 22.34
C HIS A 73 3.63 0.15 23.19
N SER A 74 4.02 1.20 23.92
CA SER A 74 3.11 1.84 24.87
C SER A 74 1.92 2.56 24.22
N ALA A 75 2.02 2.88 22.92
CA ALA A 75 0.95 3.45 22.09
C ALA A 75 0.24 2.43 21.18
N GLY A 76 0.59 1.16 21.27
CA GLY A 76 0.11 0.10 20.37
C GLY A 76 1.27 -0.85 20.03
N LEU A 77 0.96 -2.13 19.90
CA LEU A 77 1.90 -3.12 19.38
C LEU A 77 1.83 -3.08 17.85
N THR A 78 2.85 -2.54 17.18
CA THR A 78 2.95 -2.69 15.72
C THR A 78 3.15 -4.16 15.38
N THR A 79 2.28 -4.71 14.54
CA THR A 79 2.37 -6.11 14.08
C THR A 79 2.80 -6.23 12.64
N PHE A 80 2.68 -5.16 11.84
CA PHE A 80 3.02 -5.20 10.43
C PHE A 80 3.26 -3.79 9.90
N ILE A 81 4.29 -3.64 9.07
CA ILE A 81 4.57 -2.45 8.25
C ILE A 81 4.69 -2.92 6.80
N TYR A 82 4.07 -2.18 5.89
CA TYR A 82 4.27 -2.32 4.46
C TYR A 82 4.46 -0.95 3.83
N SER A 83 5.36 -0.82 2.87
CA SER A 83 5.56 0.41 2.12
C SER A 83 5.98 0.14 0.69
N VAL A 84 5.55 1.03 -0.20
CA VAL A 84 5.98 1.07 -1.61
C VAL A 84 6.44 2.48 -1.93
N PHE A 85 7.52 2.61 -2.67
CA PHE A 85 7.95 3.87 -3.26
C PHE A 85 8.31 3.70 -4.73
N ASN A 86 7.77 4.59 -5.57
CA ASN A 86 8.11 4.68 -6.98
C ASN A 86 8.77 6.05 -7.26
N PRO A 87 10.06 6.10 -7.64
CA PRO A 87 10.78 7.35 -7.86
C PRO A 87 10.35 8.07 -9.13
N THR A 88 9.71 7.39 -10.08
CA THR A 88 9.29 7.99 -11.36
C THR A 88 7.93 8.66 -11.22
N THR A 89 6.96 7.98 -10.61
CA THR A 89 5.62 8.52 -10.37
C THR A 89 5.54 9.36 -9.10
N ASN A 90 6.60 9.35 -8.27
CA ASN A 90 6.62 9.90 -6.92
C ASN A 90 5.52 9.31 -6.03
N HIS A 91 5.05 8.09 -6.31
CA HIS A 91 4.07 7.41 -5.48
C HIS A 91 4.72 6.85 -4.21
N PHE A 92 4.15 7.16 -3.05
CA PHE A 92 4.55 6.59 -1.77
C PHE A 92 3.34 6.06 -1.03
N ARG A 93 3.39 4.79 -0.66
CA ARG A 93 2.38 4.15 0.19
C ARG A 93 3.04 3.63 1.46
N TRP A 94 2.38 3.85 2.59
CA TRP A 94 2.75 3.33 3.90
C TRP A 94 1.52 2.77 4.61
N GLU A 95 1.63 1.53 5.06
CA GLU A 95 0.64 0.86 5.87
C GLU A 95 1.27 0.37 7.17
N GLN A 96 0.59 0.63 8.29
CA GLN A 96 1.04 0.14 9.59
C GLN A 96 -0.12 -0.40 10.39
N THR A 97 -0.04 -1.67 10.78
CA THR A 97 -1.05 -2.36 11.57
C THR A 97 -0.62 -2.48 13.02
N PHE A 98 -1.56 -2.18 13.92
CA PHE A 98 -1.38 -2.18 15.36
C PHE A 98 -2.39 -3.10 16.04
N GLU A 99 -1.91 -3.84 17.05
CA GLU A 99 -2.72 -4.44 18.09
C GLU A 99 -2.69 -3.61 19.37
N PRO A 100 -3.64 -3.80 20.31
CA PRO A 100 -3.61 -3.14 21.60
C PRO A 100 -2.29 -3.36 22.34
N ALA A 101 -1.70 -2.27 22.81
CA ALA A 101 -0.50 -2.26 23.64
C ALA A 101 -0.62 -3.25 24.81
N PRO A 102 0.35 -4.15 25.02
CA PRO A 102 0.38 -5.05 26.17
C PRO A 102 0.30 -4.27 27.49
N GLY A 103 -0.57 -4.70 28.40
CA GLY A 103 -0.75 -4.10 29.72
C GLY A 103 -1.63 -2.85 29.77
N THR A 104 -1.70 -2.04 28.71
CA THR A 104 -2.55 -0.81 28.70
C THR A 104 -3.78 -0.94 27.82
N GLY A 105 -3.79 -1.82 26.83
CA GLY A 105 -4.88 -2.00 25.87
C GLY A 105 -5.06 -0.81 24.92
N LYS A 106 -4.11 0.12 24.86
CA LYS A 106 -4.16 1.32 24.02
C LYS A 106 -3.92 0.98 22.55
N LEU A 107 -4.61 1.70 21.66
CA LEU A 107 -4.35 1.74 20.22
C LEU A 107 -3.88 3.16 19.85
N PRO A 108 -3.10 3.31 18.77
CA PRO A 108 -2.54 4.60 18.44
C PRO A 108 -3.59 5.51 17.81
N ASP A 109 -3.52 6.80 18.10
CA ASP A 109 -4.32 7.87 17.51
C ASP A 109 -3.48 8.89 16.72
N GLY A 110 -2.18 8.61 16.54
CA GLY A 110 -1.32 9.36 15.63
C GLY A 110 -0.02 8.63 15.31
N LEU A 111 0.71 9.15 14.32
CA LEU A 111 2.00 8.63 13.88
C LEU A 111 2.89 9.80 13.44
N ASN A 112 4.13 9.82 13.92
CA ASN A 112 5.22 10.53 13.25
C ASN A 112 5.96 9.54 12.35
N LEU A 113 6.29 9.95 11.13
CA LEU A 113 7.00 9.12 10.18
C LEU A 113 8.07 9.92 9.45
N VAL A 114 9.30 9.42 9.46
CA VAL A 114 10.40 9.85 8.58
C VAL A 114 10.96 8.60 7.91
N VAL A 115 11.15 8.66 6.59
CA VAL A 115 11.66 7.54 5.78
C VAL A 115 12.75 8.05 4.84
N ASN A 116 13.84 7.28 4.69
CA ASN A 116 14.92 7.55 3.76
C ASN A 116 15.50 6.26 3.14
N SER A 117 16.49 6.42 2.25
CA SER A 117 17.21 5.33 1.58
C SER A 117 18.29 4.63 2.43
N GLY A 118 17.98 4.28 3.68
CA GLY A 118 18.74 3.30 4.45
C GLY A 118 19.33 3.80 5.77
N PHE A 119 19.83 5.02 5.89
CA PHE A 119 20.51 5.44 7.11
C PHE A 119 19.53 5.83 8.23
N SER A 120 19.98 5.82 9.50
CA SER A 120 19.13 6.29 10.60
C SER A 120 18.70 7.76 10.37
N PRO A 121 17.39 8.09 10.40
CA PRO A 121 16.96 9.47 10.20
C PRO A 121 17.46 10.44 11.27
N LYS A 122 17.82 9.96 12.46
CA LYS A 122 18.21 10.80 13.60
C LYS A 122 19.48 11.61 13.32
N ASN A 123 19.52 12.83 13.85
CA ASN A 123 20.64 13.79 13.74
C ASN A 123 20.95 14.25 12.30
N ARG A 124 19.94 14.26 11.43
CA ARG A 124 20.04 14.64 10.01
C ARG A 124 19.08 15.78 9.70
N GLN A 125 19.48 17.00 10.05
CA GLN A 125 18.65 18.18 9.91
C GLN A 125 18.52 18.60 8.44
N GLY A 126 17.30 18.93 8.02
CA GLY A 126 17.04 19.56 6.73
C GLY A 126 17.32 18.66 5.54
N GLU A 127 17.36 17.34 5.76
CA GLU A 127 17.60 16.34 4.70
C GLU A 127 16.31 15.61 4.29
N MET A 128 15.32 15.53 5.16
CA MET A 128 14.16 14.63 4.98
C MET A 128 12.85 15.29 5.35
N VAL A 129 11.75 14.65 4.95
CA VAL A 129 10.39 15.04 5.33
C VAL A 129 9.96 14.33 6.61
N ALA A 130 9.39 15.08 7.55
CA ALA A 130 8.63 14.55 8.67
C ALA A 130 7.14 14.59 8.37
N LEU A 131 6.51 13.43 8.32
CA LEU A 131 5.05 13.29 8.22
C LEU A 131 4.44 13.17 9.61
N PHE A 132 3.38 13.94 9.85
CA PHE A 132 2.54 13.84 11.04
C PHE A 132 1.12 13.45 10.66
N PHE A 133 0.76 12.22 11.01
CA PHE A 133 -0.56 11.64 10.79
C PHE A 133 -1.38 11.72 12.08
N ASP A 134 -2.46 12.49 12.06
CA ASP A 134 -3.38 12.68 13.17
C ASP A 134 -4.68 11.92 12.94
N ALA A 135 -4.92 10.91 13.77
CA ALA A 135 -6.05 10.00 13.72
C ALA A 135 -6.89 10.04 15.02
N ARG A 136 -6.83 11.14 15.77
CA ARG A 136 -7.66 11.34 16.97
C ARG A 136 -9.14 11.36 16.62
N ASP A 137 -9.48 11.95 15.49
CA ASP A 137 -10.78 11.80 14.84
C ASP A 137 -10.62 10.90 13.60
N ILE A 138 -11.01 9.64 13.74
CA ILE A 138 -10.89 8.63 12.67
C ILE A 138 -11.74 8.95 11.43
N ALA A 139 -12.77 9.81 11.57
CA ALA A 139 -13.59 10.23 10.44
C ALA A 139 -12.96 11.41 9.68
N ASN A 140 -12.03 12.13 10.31
CA ASN A 140 -11.39 13.34 9.79
C ASN A 140 -9.88 13.29 10.03
N VAL A 141 -9.23 12.28 9.46
CA VAL A 141 -7.79 12.07 9.53
C VAL A 141 -7.05 13.23 8.86
N ARG A 142 -5.93 13.65 9.45
CA ARG A 142 -5.12 14.76 8.92
C ARG A 142 -3.69 14.32 8.73
N LEU A 143 -3.05 14.83 7.68
CA LEU A 143 -1.63 14.62 7.40
C LEU A 143 -0.99 15.98 7.15
N THR A 144 0.07 16.28 7.90
CA THR A 144 0.89 17.48 7.69
C THR A 144 2.35 17.09 7.52
N SER A 145 3.09 17.80 6.68
CA SER A 145 4.50 17.56 6.42
C SER A 145 5.37 18.78 6.71
N TYR A 146 6.58 18.50 7.19
CA TYR A 146 7.59 19.51 7.57
C TYR A 146 8.97 19.06 7.11
N ALA A 147 9.92 19.98 6.95
CA ALA A 147 11.33 19.59 6.89
C ALA A 147 11.75 19.07 8.28
N TYR A 148 12.30 17.86 8.30
CA TYR A 148 12.71 17.19 9.53
C TYR A 148 13.96 17.86 10.09
N ASN A 149 13.92 18.24 11.37
CA ASN A 149 15.02 18.97 11.99
C ASN A 149 16.11 18.07 12.59
N GLY A 150 16.03 16.75 12.45
CA GLY A 150 17.03 15.82 12.97
C GLY A 150 16.85 15.41 14.43
N VAL A 151 15.92 16.00 15.20
CA VAL A 151 15.76 15.72 16.62
C VAL A 151 14.92 14.46 16.85
N ASP A 152 15.41 13.56 17.71
CA ASP A 152 14.67 12.37 18.18
C ASP A 152 13.67 12.74 19.30
N SER A 153 12.68 13.59 18.97
CA SER A 153 11.64 14.01 19.92
C SER A 153 10.36 14.48 19.22
N ASP A 154 9.37 14.92 20.00
CA ASP A 154 8.16 15.59 19.50
C ASP A 154 8.37 16.98 18.93
N SER A 155 9.50 17.61 19.22
CA SER A 155 9.88 18.89 18.62
C SER A 155 10.44 18.73 17.21
N SER A 156 10.42 17.52 16.63
CA SER A 156 11.05 17.23 15.34
C SER A 156 10.50 18.00 14.12
N TRP A 157 9.34 18.64 14.29
CA TRP A 157 8.67 19.48 13.30
C TRP A 157 8.75 20.98 13.61
N GLN A 158 9.13 21.37 14.84
CA GLN A 158 8.89 22.72 15.35
C GLN A 158 9.83 23.78 14.79
N TRP A 159 10.99 23.36 14.32
CA TRP A 159 12.09 24.25 13.96
C TRP A 159 12.66 23.84 12.62
N GLY A 160 13.03 24.79 11.77
CA GLY A 160 13.82 24.51 10.58
C GLY A 160 15.24 24.02 10.94
N ASP A 161 15.73 24.36 12.14
CA ASP A 161 17.09 24.07 12.57
C ASP A 161 17.26 23.51 13.99
N LEU A 162 18.40 22.84 14.22
CA LEU A 162 18.78 22.29 15.52
C LEU A 162 19.05 23.37 16.57
N ALA A 163 19.45 24.57 16.15
CA ALA A 163 19.66 25.72 17.03
C ALA A 163 18.33 26.38 17.46
N GLN A 164 17.18 25.92 16.93
CA GLN A 164 15.84 26.43 17.24
C GLN A 164 15.70 27.93 16.96
N THR A 165 16.38 28.41 15.93
CA THR A 165 16.36 29.82 15.52
C THR A 165 15.38 30.08 14.39
N GLN A 166 15.01 29.03 13.63
CA GLN A 166 14.08 29.13 12.51
C GLN A 166 12.74 28.48 12.83
N PRO A 167 11.60 29.11 12.48
CA PRO A 167 10.29 28.49 12.66
C PRO A 167 10.17 27.17 11.89
N ALA A 168 9.17 26.37 12.23
CA ALA A 168 8.82 25.14 11.51
C ALA A 168 8.79 25.36 9.99
N ASP A 169 9.55 24.55 9.27
CA ASP A 169 9.57 24.52 7.81
C ASP A 169 8.40 23.69 7.29
N LYS A 170 7.28 24.36 7.03
CA LYS A 170 5.98 23.79 6.66
C LYS A 170 5.94 23.49 5.17
N ILE A 171 5.59 22.26 4.78
CA ILE A 171 5.55 21.85 3.36
C ILE A 171 4.11 21.71 2.86
N LEU A 172 3.35 20.70 3.33
CA LEU A 172 1.96 20.45 2.93
C LEU A 172 1.05 20.16 4.13
N SER A 173 -0.23 20.47 4.00
CA SER A 173 -1.27 20.10 4.95
C SER A 173 -2.51 19.60 4.23
N SER A 174 -2.95 18.38 4.56
CA SER A 174 -4.18 17.78 4.05
C SER A 174 -5.45 18.54 4.45
N ILE A 175 -5.34 19.47 5.41
CA ILE A 175 -6.46 20.31 5.87
C ILE A 175 -6.75 21.41 4.84
N THR A 176 -5.72 21.95 4.20
CA THR A 176 -5.84 23.03 3.20
C THR A 176 -5.70 22.54 1.77
N ASP A 177 -4.95 21.47 1.54
CA ASP A 177 -4.71 20.90 0.23
C ASP A 177 -4.57 19.37 0.32
N SER A 178 -5.54 18.66 -0.26
CA SER A 178 -5.56 17.20 -0.34
C SER A 178 -5.19 16.67 -1.72
N SER A 179 -4.76 17.51 -2.66
CA SER A 179 -4.48 17.09 -4.06
C SER A 179 -3.31 16.11 -4.19
N TRP A 180 -2.43 16.06 -3.19
CA TRP A 180 -1.31 15.13 -3.08
C TRP A 180 -1.64 13.83 -2.35
N ILE A 181 -2.88 13.68 -1.86
CA ILE A 181 -3.36 12.50 -1.13
C ILE A 181 -4.16 11.61 -2.09
N ASN A 182 -3.70 10.37 -2.29
CA ASN A 182 -4.47 9.34 -2.99
C ASN A 182 -5.40 8.61 -2.01
N GLU A 183 -4.87 8.24 -0.84
CA GLU A 183 -5.63 7.60 0.24
C GLU A 183 -5.08 8.05 1.61
N LEU A 184 -5.97 8.41 2.52
CA LEU A 184 -5.63 8.68 3.92
C LEU A 184 -6.71 8.10 4.81
N SER A 185 -6.42 6.97 5.46
CA SER A 185 -7.46 6.19 6.14
C SER A 185 -7.00 5.52 7.43
N VAL A 186 -7.97 5.31 8.33
CA VAL A 186 -7.81 4.54 9.56
C VAL A 186 -8.83 3.41 9.56
N ILE A 187 -8.36 2.17 9.49
CA ILE A 187 -9.22 0.99 9.46
C ILE A 187 -9.17 0.32 10.82
N ASN A 188 -10.27 0.41 11.57
CA ASN A 188 -10.42 -0.29 12.85
C ASN A 188 -11.07 -1.66 12.64
N THR A 189 -10.48 -2.69 13.24
CA THR A 189 -11.14 -3.97 13.46
C THR A 189 -11.55 -4.10 14.93
N ALA A 190 -12.12 -5.24 15.31
CA ALA A 190 -12.47 -5.50 16.71
C ALA A 190 -11.25 -5.55 17.65
N THR A 191 -10.04 -5.76 17.11
CA THR A 191 -8.81 -5.99 17.89
C THR A 191 -7.58 -5.34 17.28
N SER A 192 -7.70 -4.53 16.24
CA SER A 192 -6.56 -3.89 15.59
C SER A 192 -6.94 -2.57 14.95
N ARG A 193 -5.92 -1.77 14.64
CA ARG A 193 -6.03 -0.50 13.91
C ARG A 193 -4.98 -0.51 12.81
N LYS A 194 -5.36 -0.17 11.59
CA LYS A 194 -4.43 0.03 10.46
C LYS A 194 -4.43 1.50 10.06
N PHE A 195 -3.25 2.09 9.93
CA PHE A 195 -3.06 3.38 9.29
C PHE A 195 -2.64 3.16 7.84
N VAL A 196 -3.22 3.94 6.93
CA VAL A 196 -2.86 3.97 5.51
C VAL A 196 -2.55 5.41 5.12
N ILE A 197 -1.36 5.61 4.58
CA ILE A 197 -0.90 6.86 3.97
C ILE A 197 -0.53 6.51 2.52
N ASP A 198 -1.23 7.07 1.55
CA ASP A 198 -0.94 6.91 0.13
C ASP A 198 -0.95 8.29 -0.52
N ILE A 199 0.22 8.72 -0.98
CA ILE A 199 0.48 10.10 -1.38
C ILE A 199 1.32 10.19 -2.65
N ASN A 200 1.18 11.31 -3.36
CA ASN A 200 2.14 11.78 -4.34
C ASN A 200 3.19 12.67 -3.64
N THR A 201 4.45 12.28 -3.75
CA THR A 201 5.59 12.89 -3.05
C THR A 201 6.33 13.93 -3.88
N ALA A 202 5.88 14.26 -5.10
CA ALA A 202 6.62 15.15 -6.00
C ALA A 202 6.93 16.51 -5.37
N VAL A 203 5.94 17.12 -4.70
CA VAL A 203 6.13 18.40 -3.99
C VAL A 203 7.03 18.24 -2.76
N LEU A 204 6.92 17.12 -2.05
CA LEU A 204 7.75 16.84 -0.87
C LEU A 204 9.23 16.65 -1.27
N ASN A 205 9.49 15.93 -2.35
CA ASN A 205 10.83 15.60 -2.84
C ASN A 205 11.50 16.77 -3.58
N SER A 206 10.71 17.73 -4.09
CA SER A 206 11.21 18.96 -4.72
C SER A 206 11.27 20.16 -3.77
N HIS A 207 10.93 19.98 -2.49
CA HIS A 207 11.01 21.04 -1.48
C HIS A 207 12.44 21.56 -1.33
N ALA A 208 12.57 22.87 -1.12
CA ALA A 208 13.84 23.52 -0.80
C ALA A 208 13.83 23.94 0.68
N PRO A 209 14.56 23.24 1.56
CA PRO A 209 14.57 23.54 2.99
C PRO A 209 14.98 24.97 3.28
N SER A 210 14.26 25.61 4.20
CA SER A 210 14.54 26.95 4.71
C SER A 210 15.84 27.01 5.51
N ALA A 211 16.19 25.93 6.21
CA ALA A 211 17.47 25.79 6.87
C ALA A 211 18.51 25.22 5.91
N SER A 212 19.67 25.87 5.82
CA SER A 212 20.81 25.33 5.09
C SER A 212 21.32 24.07 5.79
N SER A 213 21.27 22.93 5.10
CA SER A 213 21.98 21.72 5.49
C SER A 213 23.25 21.58 4.64
N PRO A 214 24.38 21.07 5.19
CA PRO A 214 25.53 20.70 4.37
C PRO A 214 25.21 19.51 3.45
N ASN A 215 24.14 18.77 3.73
CA ASN A 215 23.71 17.61 2.95
C ASN A 215 22.56 17.98 2.01
N PRO A 216 22.43 17.29 0.86
CA PRO A 216 21.33 17.53 -0.06
C PRO A 216 19.98 17.14 0.56
N TRP A 217 18.92 17.80 0.09
CA TRP A 217 17.54 17.38 0.38
C TRP A 217 17.25 16.04 -0.30
N LEU A 218 16.75 15.08 0.48
CA LEU A 218 16.38 13.75 0.04
C LEU A 218 14.86 13.55 0.01
N GLY A 219 14.11 14.37 0.74
CA GLY A 219 12.65 14.32 0.80
C GLY A 219 12.12 13.13 1.58
N ILE A 220 11.16 12.41 0.99
CA ILE A 220 10.67 11.11 1.43
C ILE A 220 10.78 10.12 0.26
N SER A 221 11.79 9.25 0.35
CA SER A 221 12.10 8.25 -0.66
C SER A 221 12.89 7.12 -0.03
N PHE A 222 12.82 5.92 -0.61
CA PHE A 222 13.73 4.84 -0.28
C PHE A 222 14.06 4.03 -1.52
N GLY A 223 15.21 3.36 -1.48
CA GLY A 223 15.69 2.51 -2.58
C GLY A 223 15.88 1.08 -2.10
N GLN A 224 17.05 0.51 -2.42
CA GLN A 224 17.48 -0.83 -1.96
C GLN A 224 17.54 -0.98 -0.42
N TYR A 225 17.59 0.14 0.29
CA TYR A 225 17.60 0.20 1.74
C TYR A 225 16.55 1.19 2.21
N ILE A 226 16.02 0.94 3.40
CA ILE A 226 15.10 1.83 4.09
C ILE A 226 15.60 2.15 5.49
N GLY A 227 15.58 3.44 5.83
CA GLY A 227 15.75 3.95 7.17
C GLY A 227 14.42 4.54 7.64
N ILE A 228 13.99 4.19 8.86
CA ILE A 228 12.65 4.48 9.38
C ILE A 228 12.78 5.09 10.77
N TRP A 229 12.03 6.16 10.99
CA TRP A 229 11.71 6.69 12.31
C TRP A 229 10.19 6.81 12.41
N ALA A 230 9.55 5.78 12.98
CA ALA A 230 8.10 5.63 13.01
C ALA A 230 7.60 5.59 14.46
N HIS A 231 7.10 6.73 14.95
CA HIS A 231 6.66 6.89 16.35
C HIS A 231 5.15 6.98 16.43
N SER A 232 4.52 5.93 16.93
CA SER A 232 3.09 5.85 17.18
C SER A 232 2.72 6.54 18.50
N LEU A 233 1.58 7.22 18.50
CA LEU A 233 1.10 8.05 19.61
C LEU A 233 -0.25 7.56 20.09
N SER A 234 -0.56 7.63 21.39
CA SER A 234 -1.87 7.28 21.93
C SER A 234 -2.28 8.18 23.09
N GLY A 235 -3.48 8.75 23.02
CA GLY A 235 -3.88 9.86 23.89
C GLY A 235 -3.12 11.14 23.52
N SER A 236 -2.81 11.30 22.24
CA SER A 236 -2.11 12.49 21.74
C SER A 236 -3.02 13.71 21.71
N SER A 237 -2.41 14.89 21.67
CA SER A 237 -3.08 16.16 21.38
C SER A 237 -2.35 16.88 20.26
N ALA A 238 -3.07 17.61 19.44
CA ALA A 238 -2.54 18.47 18.40
C ALA A 238 -3.52 19.62 18.13
N THR A 239 -2.96 20.78 17.85
CA THR A 239 -3.70 22.00 17.47
C THR A 239 -3.10 22.55 16.19
N TYR A 240 -3.94 23.17 15.38
CA TYR A 240 -3.58 23.63 14.04
C TYR A 240 -3.87 25.12 13.89
N ASP A 241 -3.02 25.83 13.14
CA ASP A 241 -3.28 27.20 12.73
C ASP A 241 -4.35 27.28 11.61
N ALA A 242 -4.66 28.50 11.16
CA ALA A 242 -5.62 28.73 10.08
C ALA A 242 -5.19 28.13 8.73
N ASN A 243 -3.90 27.84 8.56
CA ASN A 243 -3.33 27.21 7.37
C ASN A 243 -3.21 25.69 7.54
N GLY A 244 -3.78 25.13 8.61
CA GLY A 244 -3.81 23.69 8.82
C GLY A 244 -2.47 23.08 9.26
N PHE A 245 -1.51 23.86 9.76
CA PHE A 245 -0.25 23.36 10.28
C PHE A 245 -0.23 23.31 11.80
N LEU A 246 0.57 22.41 12.37
CA LEU A 246 0.70 22.24 13.81
C LEU A 246 1.17 23.55 14.47
N THR A 247 0.55 23.85 15.61
CA THR A 247 0.95 24.94 16.52
C THR A 247 1.35 24.42 17.89
N SER A 248 0.75 23.30 18.31
CA SER A 248 1.22 22.53 19.46
C SER A 248 0.84 21.06 19.30
N LYS A 249 1.59 20.20 19.98
CA LYS A 249 1.39 18.76 19.99
C LYS A 249 1.80 18.17 21.34
N GLY A 250 1.01 17.24 21.86
CA GLY A 250 1.33 16.40 23.01
C GLY A 250 1.32 14.92 22.61
N ASN A 251 2.30 14.16 23.08
CA ASN A 251 2.48 12.78 22.62
C ASN A 251 1.57 11.74 23.29
N GLY A 252 1.12 11.98 24.51
CA GLY A 252 0.49 10.94 25.32
C GLY A 252 1.44 9.76 25.56
N ALA A 253 0.96 8.53 25.34
CA ALA A 253 1.81 7.34 25.33
C ALA A 253 2.54 7.21 23.99
N LEU A 254 3.78 6.69 24.03
CA LEU A 254 4.66 6.56 22.88
C LEU A 254 4.99 5.10 22.58
N GLY A 255 4.83 4.70 21.33
CA GLY A 255 5.46 3.52 20.75
C GLY A 255 6.38 3.94 19.61
N PHE A 256 7.46 3.20 19.37
CA PHE A 256 8.40 3.53 18.30
C PHE A 256 8.94 2.28 17.63
N ILE A 257 9.24 2.43 16.34
CA ILE A 257 10.04 1.53 15.53
C ILE A 257 11.06 2.40 14.82
N ASP A 258 12.31 2.22 15.20
CA ASP A 258 13.44 2.88 14.59
C ASP A 258 14.29 1.80 13.91
N ILE A 259 14.41 1.89 12.59
CA ILE A 259 15.11 0.90 11.78
C ILE A 259 16.12 1.64 10.91
N ASP A 260 17.32 1.10 10.79
CA ASP A 260 18.33 1.53 9.84
C ASP A 260 18.88 0.35 9.04
N ASN A 261 19.49 0.70 7.91
CA ASN A 261 20.14 -0.11 6.89
C ASN A 261 19.40 -1.41 6.57
N THR A 262 18.08 -1.41 6.65
CA THR A 262 17.29 -2.59 6.38
C THR A 262 17.03 -2.66 4.90
N HIS A 263 17.37 -3.79 4.30
CA HIS A 263 17.15 -3.99 2.88
C HIS A 263 15.66 -3.90 2.55
N SER A 264 15.37 -3.18 1.46
CA SER A 264 14.10 -3.35 0.77
C SER A 264 14.01 -4.79 0.26
N GLN A 265 12.79 -5.28 0.10
CA GLN A 265 12.58 -6.57 -0.54
C GLN A 265 12.67 -6.38 -2.06
N GLY A 266 13.31 -7.32 -2.74
CA GLY A 266 13.16 -7.40 -4.20
C GLY A 266 11.75 -7.85 -4.58
N CYS A 267 11.46 -7.87 -5.87
CA CYS A 267 10.20 -8.40 -6.41
C CYS A 267 9.92 -9.87 -6.02
N ASP A 268 10.94 -10.61 -5.60
CA ASP A 268 10.84 -11.99 -5.11
C ASP A 268 10.55 -12.07 -3.61
N LEU A 269 10.28 -10.93 -2.96
CA LEU A 269 10.03 -10.80 -1.52
C LEU A 269 11.20 -11.24 -0.62
N VAL A 270 12.39 -11.39 -1.20
CA VAL A 270 13.60 -11.73 -0.45
C VAL A 270 14.29 -10.42 -0.02
N PRO A 271 14.45 -10.16 1.29
CA PRO A 271 15.18 -8.99 1.76
C PRO A 271 16.58 -8.94 1.16
N GLY A 272 16.90 -7.86 0.45
CA GLY A 272 18.23 -7.61 -0.11
C GLY A 272 18.59 -8.41 -1.35
N SER A 273 17.62 -9.09 -1.98
CA SER A 273 17.86 -9.74 -3.28
C SER A 273 18.16 -8.74 -4.38
N ASN A 274 17.72 -7.48 -4.21
CA ASN A 274 17.80 -6.40 -5.19
C ASN A 274 17.15 -6.74 -6.54
N LYS A 275 16.41 -7.86 -6.64
CA LYS A 275 15.68 -8.24 -7.85
C LYS A 275 14.53 -7.28 -8.06
N GLN A 276 14.31 -6.90 -9.31
CA GLN A 276 13.31 -5.94 -9.73
C GLN A 276 12.46 -6.55 -10.83
N PHE A 277 11.19 -6.17 -10.91
CA PHE A 277 10.44 -6.45 -12.12
C PHE A 277 11.07 -5.68 -13.28
N ASP A 278 11.32 -6.35 -14.39
CA ASP A 278 11.74 -5.72 -15.63
C ASP A 278 10.52 -5.18 -16.40
N ASP A 279 10.72 -4.60 -17.59
CA ASP A 279 9.64 -4.03 -18.43
C ASP A 279 8.63 -5.12 -18.86
N CYS A 280 9.02 -6.38 -18.78
CA CYS A 280 8.20 -7.54 -19.12
C CYS A 280 7.41 -8.06 -17.91
N GLY A 281 7.69 -7.55 -16.70
CA GLY A 281 7.10 -8.01 -15.46
C GLY A 281 7.80 -9.23 -14.87
N ASP A 282 9.01 -9.57 -15.33
CA ASP A 282 9.80 -10.68 -14.81
C ASP A 282 10.69 -10.23 -13.65
N CYS A 283 10.66 -10.98 -12.55
CA CYS A 283 11.44 -10.64 -11.37
C CYS A 283 12.93 -10.99 -11.53
N GLY A 284 13.77 -9.98 -11.71
CA GLY A 284 15.19 -10.09 -12.03
C GLY A 284 15.44 -10.32 -13.52
N GLY A 285 14.47 -9.98 -14.39
CA GLY A 285 14.60 -10.09 -15.84
C GLY A 285 15.52 -9.03 -16.45
N ASP A 286 15.90 -9.23 -17.71
CA ASP A 286 16.83 -8.41 -18.49
C ASP A 286 16.16 -7.70 -19.68
N ASN A 287 14.82 -7.57 -19.65
CA ASN A 287 13.99 -7.05 -20.74
C ASN A 287 14.00 -7.89 -22.03
N SER A 288 14.61 -9.09 -22.04
CA SER A 288 14.65 -9.93 -23.24
C SER A 288 13.33 -10.66 -23.50
N SER A 289 12.51 -10.89 -22.47
CA SER A 289 11.25 -11.65 -22.59
C SER A 289 10.11 -10.85 -23.25
N CYS A 290 10.14 -9.52 -23.24
CA CYS A 290 9.05 -8.68 -23.77
C CYS A 290 9.20 -8.29 -25.25
N ASN A 291 10.39 -8.44 -25.85
CA ASN A 291 10.61 -8.21 -27.29
C ASN A 291 10.58 -9.49 -28.12
N MET A 292 10.25 -10.61 -27.48
CA MET A 292 10.26 -11.93 -28.07
C MET A 292 8.85 -12.49 -28.00
N VAL A 293 7.88 -11.81 -28.63
CA VAL A 293 6.69 -12.53 -29.10
C VAL A 293 7.19 -13.29 -30.33
N PRO A 294 7.38 -14.61 -30.28
CA PRO A 294 7.73 -15.35 -31.48
C PRO A 294 6.67 -15.06 -32.53
N PRO A 295 7.04 -14.93 -33.82
CA PRO A 295 6.05 -14.77 -34.87
C PRO A 295 5.02 -15.89 -34.75
N ASN A 296 3.73 -15.53 -34.68
CA ASN A 296 2.59 -16.42 -34.44
C ASN A 296 2.34 -16.85 -32.98
N CYS A 297 2.75 -16.04 -32.00
CA CYS A 297 2.28 -16.17 -30.63
C CYS A 297 1.35 -15.03 -30.23
N GLU A 298 0.25 -15.36 -29.56
CA GLU A 298 -0.63 -14.39 -28.92
C GLU A 298 -0.25 -14.29 -27.44
N SER A 299 -0.04 -13.07 -26.95
CA SER A 299 0.18 -12.83 -25.52
C SER A 299 -1.16 -12.57 -24.83
N ALA A 300 -1.47 -13.34 -23.79
CA ALA A 300 -2.60 -13.10 -22.90
C ALA A 300 -2.09 -12.51 -21.59
N ASN A 301 -2.47 -11.27 -21.27
CA ASN A 301 -2.25 -10.70 -19.94
C ASN A 301 -3.33 -11.23 -18.99
N ILE A 302 -2.93 -12.06 -18.03
CA ILE A 302 -3.81 -12.70 -17.05
C ILE A 302 -3.80 -12.03 -15.68
N ALA A 303 -3.15 -10.88 -15.52
CA ALA A 303 -3.02 -10.20 -14.22
C ALA A 303 -4.39 -9.93 -13.56
N SER A 304 -5.40 -9.56 -14.34
CA SER A 304 -6.76 -9.36 -13.83
C SER A 304 -7.35 -10.65 -13.25
N ASN A 305 -7.12 -11.80 -13.89
CA ASN A 305 -7.58 -13.09 -13.37
C ASN A 305 -6.83 -13.45 -12.07
N LEU A 306 -5.52 -13.20 -11.99
CA LEU A 306 -4.73 -13.45 -10.78
C LEU A 306 -5.26 -12.67 -9.58
N PHE A 307 -5.62 -11.39 -9.76
CA PHE A 307 -6.23 -10.57 -8.71
C PHE A 307 -7.60 -11.10 -8.26
N GLU A 308 -8.47 -11.53 -9.18
CA GLU A 308 -9.78 -12.10 -8.84
C GLU A 308 -9.65 -13.43 -8.09
N LEU A 309 -8.66 -14.24 -8.44
CA LEU A 309 -8.34 -15.48 -7.75
C LEU A 309 -7.86 -15.20 -6.31
N ASP A 310 -6.88 -14.32 -6.10
CA ASP A 310 -6.44 -13.92 -4.74
C ASP A 310 -7.60 -13.40 -3.89
N SER A 311 -8.40 -12.48 -4.45
CA SER A 311 -9.59 -11.92 -3.80
C SER A 311 -10.57 -13.00 -3.33
N SER A 312 -10.84 -13.99 -4.19
CA SER A 312 -11.73 -15.12 -3.87
C SER A 312 -11.22 -15.96 -2.70
N ALA A 313 -9.93 -16.31 -2.70
CA ALA A 313 -9.30 -17.07 -1.61
C ALA A 313 -9.31 -16.27 -0.30
N PHE A 314 -9.01 -14.97 -0.36
CA PHE A 314 -9.06 -14.06 0.79
C PHE A 314 -10.47 -14.01 1.40
N HIS A 315 -11.50 -13.82 0.57
CA HIS A 315 -12.89 -13.74 1.02
C HIS A 315 -13.39 -15.05 1.63
N LEU A 316 -12.97 -16.21 1.11
CA LEU A 316 -13.22 -17.52 1.70
C LEU A 316 -12.59 -17.68 3.10
N SER A 317 -11.32 -17.30 3.23
CA SER A 317 -10.61 -17.29 4.52
C SER A 317 -11.30 -16.38 5.53
N LEU A 318 -11.71 -15.19 5.10
CA LEU A 318 -12.42 -14.23 5.95
C LEU A 318 -13.77 -14.77 6.43
N ALA A 319 -14.58 -15.34 5.54
CA ALA A 319 -15.86 -15.97 5.88
C ALA A 319 -15.67 -17.09 6.91
N THR A 320 -14.64 -17.92 6.73
CA THR A 320 -14.30 -19.03 7.65
C THR A 320 -13.94 -18.51 9.05
N ARG A 321 -13.05 -17.51 9.11
CA ARG A 321 -12.64 -16.86 10.36
C ARG A 321 -13.83 -16.20 11.07
N GLN A 322 -14.75 -15.58 10.33
CA GLN A 322 -15.98 -15.00 10.90
C GLN A 322 -16.87 -16.06 11.57
N VAL A 323 -17.09 -17.20 10.93
CA VAL A 323 -17.88 -18.32 11.50
C VAL A 323 -17.21 -18.90 12.76
N LEU A 324 -15.90 -19.08 12.75
CA LEU A 324 -15.13 -19.57 13.88
C LEU A 324 -15.14 -18.59 15.07
N ARG A 325 -14.98 -17.28 14.81
CA ARG A 325 -15.10 -16.23 15.82
C ARG A 325 -16.51 -16.18 16.43
N GLN A 326 -17.55 -16.32 15.61
CA GLN A 326 -18.94 -16.39 16.10
C GLN A 326 -19.16 -17.63 16.97
N THR A 327 -18.59 -18.77 16.59
CA THR A 327 -18.61 -19.99 17.43
C THR A 327 -17.98 -19.77 18.80
N ARG A 328 -16.84 -19.08 18.86
CA ARG A 328 -16.18 -18.71 20.12
C ARG A 328 -17.08 -17.81 20.98
N ARG A 329 -17.78 -16.85 20.37
CA ARG A 329 -18.73 -15.95 21.06
C ARG A 329 -19.91 -16.72 21.64
N THR A 330 -20.50 -17.65 20.88
CA THR A 330 -21.61 -18.51 21.35
C THR A 330 -21.21 -19.34 22.59
N ILE A 331 -20.03 -19.95 22.59
CA ILE A 331 -19.52 -20.72 23.75
C ILE A 331 -19.30 -19.82 24.97
N ARG A 332 -18.91 -18.55 24.76
CA ARG A 332 -18.71 -17.59 25.87
C ARG A 332 -20.04 -17.13 26.46
N LYS A 333 -21.05 -16.88 25.62
CA LYS A 333 -22.36 -16.40 26.06
C LYS A 333 -23.18 -17.47 26.78
N ASN A 334 -23.00 -18.74 26.41
CA ASN A 334 -23.79 -19.85 26.94
C ASN A 334 -22.85 -20.93 27.53
N PRO A 335 -22.31 -20.71 28.75
CA PRO A 335 -21.34 -21.61 29.35
C PRO A 335 -21.90 -23.03 29.58
N ASP A 336 -23.23 -23.17 29.72
CA ASP A 336 -23.89 -24.44 30.05
C ASP A 336 -24.09 -25.37 28.84
N ILE A 337 -23.94 -24.88 27.60
CA ILE A 337 -24.10 -25.69 26.38
C ILE A 337 -23.08 -26.82 26.33
N LEU A 338 -21.90 -26.62 26.92
CA LEU A 338 -20.81 -27.59 26.91
C LEU A 338 -20.19 -27.70 28.29
N THR A 339 -19.86 -28.93 28.70
CA THR A 339 -19.01 -29.13 29.87
C THR A 339 -17.69 -28.35 29.70
N ARG A 340 -17.12 -27.85 30.81
CA ARG A 340 -15.87 -27.06 30.81
C ARG A 340 -14.75 -27.71 29.99
N LYS A 341 -14.62 -29.04 30.06
CA LYS A 341 -13.66 -29.83 29.28
C LYS A 341 -13.93 -29.77 27.77
N LYS A 342 -15.19 -29.96 27.35
CA LYS A 342 -15.60 -29.86 25.93
C LYS A 342 -15.43 -28.44 25.40
N ALA A 343 -15.79 -27.42 26.18
CA ALA A 343 -15.62 -26.01 25.81
C ALA A 343 -14.14 -25.65 25.61
N ARG A 344 -13.23 -26.09 26.50
CA ARG A 344 -11.78 -25.88 26.34
C ARG A 344 -11.24 -26.53 25.06
N LYS A 345 -11.59 -27.80 24.81
CA LYS A 345 -11.18 -28.52 23.59
C LYS A 345 -11.68 -27.83 22.33
N LEU A 346 -12.92 -27.35 22.34
CA LEU A 346 -13.50 -26.63 21.21
C LEU A 346 -12.84 -25.26 20.98
N ARG A 347 -12.53 -24.51 22.03
CA ARG A 347 -11.78 -23.24 21.90
C ARG A 347 -10.39 -23.44 21.29
N LYS A 348 -9.70 -24.53 21.65
CA LYS A 348 -8.42 -24.90 21.02
C LYS A 348 -8.61 -25.13 19.51
N ARG A 349 -9.56 -25.98 19.14
CA ARG A 349 -9.91 -26.26 17.72
C ARG A 349 -10.33 -25.01 16.94
N ILE A 350 -10.97 -24.04 17.58
CA ILE A 350 -11.33 -22.78 16.93
C ILE A 350 -10.08 -21.96 16.60
N ARG A 351 -9.07 -21.93 17.49
CA ARG A 351 -7.80 -21.25 17.20
C ARG A 351 -7.05 -21.95 16.08
N GLU A 352 -6.90 -23.27 16.19
CA GLU A 352 -6.29 -24.11 15.13
C GLU A 352 -7.00 -23.90 13.79
N GLY A 353 -8.34 -23.86 13.79
CA GLY A 353 -9.09 -23.61 12.56
C GLY A 353 -8.94 -22.19 11.98
N ILE A 354 -8.64 -21.18 12.81
CA ILE A 354 -8.37 -19.81 12.30
C ILE A 354 -6.99 -19.77 11.65
N LEU A 355 -5.99 -20.44 12.25
CA LEU A 355 -4.65 -20.55 11.69
C LEU A 355 -4.69 -21.33 10.37
N LEU A 356 -5.36 -22.49 10.33
CA LEU A 356 -5.51 -23.27 9.10
C LEU A 356 -6.17 -22.46 7.97
N ALA A 357 -7.17 -21.61 8.28
CA ALA A 357 -7.79 -20.77 7.26
C ALA A 357 -6.86 -19.65 6.74
N GLN A 358 -5.87 -19.23 7.54
CA GLN A 358 -4.83 -18.30 7.10
C GLN A 358 -3.78 -19.05 6.28
N GLU A 359 -3.28 -20.19 6.77
CA GLU A 359 -2.30 -21.03 6.07
C GLU A 359 -2.79 -21.44 4.67
N LEU A 360 -4.05 -21.85 4.53
CA LEU A 360 -4.63 -22.19 3.23
C LEU A 360 -4.75 -20.97 2.30
N TYR A 361 -5.01 -19.78 2.85
CA TYR A 361 -5.02 -18.55 2.06
C TYR A 361 -3.62 -18.19 1.58
N ASP A 362 -2.64 -18.20 2.49
CA ASP A 362 -1.24 -17.90 2.16
C ASP A 362 -0.72 -18.89 1.11
N ALA A 363 -1.05 -20.18 1.23
CA ALA A 363 -0.72 -21.18 0.20
C ALA A 363 -1.42 -20.92 -1.14
N SER A 364 -2.69 -20.47 -1.12
CA SER A 364 -3.43 -20.15 -2.35
C SER A 364 -2.81 -18.94 -3.04
N TRP A 365 -2.44 -17.92 -2.26
CA TRP A 365 -1.74 -16.73 -2.70
C TRP A 365 -0.41 -17.11 -3.36
N THR A 366 0.44 -17.89 -2.67
CA THR A 366 1.73 -18.34 -3.22
C THR A 366 1.55 -19.14 -4.51
N SER A 367 0.54 -20.02 -4.56
CA SER A 367 0.26 -20.85 -5.73
C SER A 367 -0.19 -20.06 -6.96
N ILE A 368 -0.90 -18.94 -6.78
CA ILE A 368 -1.40 -18.17 -7.92
C ILE A 368 -0.38 -17.14 -8.40
N TRP A 369 0.36 -16.54 -7.48
CA TRP A 369 1.41 -15.58 -7.80
C TRP A 369 2.73 -16.23 -8.25
N SER A 370 2.79 -17.56 -8.32
CA SER A 370 3.82 -18.27 -9.07
C SER A 370 3.54 -18.32 -10.58
N LEU A 371 2.34 -17.95 -11.03
CA LEU A 371 2.03 -17.81 -12.45
C LEU A 371 2.55 -16.47 -12.97
N PRO A 372 3.05 -16.41 -14.21
CA PRO A 372 3.45 -15.16 -14.83
C PRO A 372 2.22 -14.30 -15.15
N ASN A 373 2.38 -12.97 -15.13
CA ASN A 373 1.30 -12.03 -15.47
C ASN A 373 0.93 -12.07 -16.96
N VAL A 374 1.89 -12.45 -17.82
CA VAL A 374 1.71 -12.60 -19.26
C VAL A 374 2.01 -14.04 -19.63
N VAL A 375 1.07 -14.66 -20.35
CA VAL A 375 1.20 -16.02 -20.87
C VAL A 375 1.24 -15.95 -22.39
N PHE A 376 2.09 -16.75 -23.02
CA PHE A 376 2.20 -16.83 -24.48
C PHE A 376 1.59 -18.14 -24.98
N GLU A 377 0.66 -18.01 -25.93
CA GLU A 377 0.09 -19.13 -26.69
C GLU A 377 0.66 -19.07 -28.12
N CYS A 378 1.32 -20.14 -28.56
CA CYS A 378 2.05 -20.18 -29.84
C CYS A 378 1.55 -21.33 -30.72
N GLU A 379 1.39 -21.10 -32.04
CA GLU A 379 1.04 -22.17 -32.99
C GLU A 379 2.22 -23.15 -33.24
N PHE A 380 3.46 -22.72 -33.02
CA PHE A 380 4.67 -23.53 -33.24
C PHE A 380 5.50 -23.63 -31.96
N THR A 381 5.75 -24.86 -31.49
CA THR A 381 6.47 -25.14 -30.23
C THR A 381 7.90 -25.65 -30.44
N ASP A 382 8.37 -25.76 -31.69
CA ASP A 382 9.71 -26.27 -31.99
C ASP A 382 10.78 -25.32 -31.44
N GLY A 383 11.50 -25.76 -30.42
CA GLY A 383 12.52 -24.96 -29.70
C GLY A 383 11.99 -24.17 -28.50
N CYS A 384 10.72 -24.36 -28.12
CA CYS A 384 10.13 -23.72 -26.95
C CYS A 384 9.95 -24.69 -25.78
N GLU A 385 10.21 -24.21 -24.57
CA GLU A 385 9.88 -24.88 -23.32
C GLU A 385 8.41 -24.59 -22.98
N ILE A 386 7.59 -25.63 -22.86
CA ILE A 386 6.20 -25.49 -22.44
C ILE A 386 6.15 -25.63 -20.92
N VAL A 387 5.90 -24.52 -20.23
CA VAL A 387 5.65 -24.52 -18.78
C VAL A 387 4.17 -24.69 -18.55
N SER A 388 3.77 -25.80 -17.94
CA SER A 388 2.37 -26.03 -17.64
C SER A 388 1.93 -25.16 -16.46
N THR A 389 0.90 -24.34 -16.67
CA THR A 389 0.20 -23.63 -15.59
C THR A 389 -0.79 -24.54 -14.86
N LEU A 390 -1.01 -25.75 -15.39
CA LEU A 390 -2.00 -26.72 -14.90
C LEU A 390 -1.70 -27.17 -13.47
N GLU A 391 -0.44 -27.36 -13.11
CA GLU A 391 -0.07 -27.80 -11.75
C GLU A 391 -0.44 -26.74 -10.71
N ALA A 392 0.00 -25.49 -10.92
CA ALA A 392 -0.28 -24.37 -10.04
C ALA A 392 -1.80 -24.07 -9.96
N SER A 393 -2.50 -24.07 -11.09
CA SER A 393 -3.96 -23.85 -11.13
C SER A 393 -4.74 -24.98 -10.46
N THR A 394 -4.33 -26.24 -10.65
CA THR A 394 -4.93 -27.41 -9.98
C THR A 394 -4.73 -27.33 -8.48
N TYR A 395 -3.50 -27.05 -8.04
CA TYR A 395 -3.17 -26.93 -6.62
C TYR A 395 -3.95 -25.79 -5.94
N TYR A 396 -4.04 -24.63 -6.59
CA TYR A 396 -4.90 -23.54 -6.12
C TYR A 396 -6.38 -23.96 -6.01
N GLY A 397 -6.92 -24.68 -7.00
CA GLY A 397 -8.29 -25.21 -6.98
C GLY A 397 -8.57 -26.16 -5.81
N GLU A 398 -7.58 -26.98 -5.45
CA GLU A 398 -7.63 -27.84 -4.26
C GLU A 398 -7.67 -27.04 -2.96
N LEU A 399 -6.80 -26.03 -2.84
CA LEU A 399 -6.71 -25.15 -1.66
C LEU A 399 -8.01 -24.37 -1.44
N VAL A 400 -8.57 -23.76 -2.49
CA VAL A 400 -9.87 -23.07 -2.46
C VAL A 400 -11.01 -24.02 -2.07
N SER A 401 -10.98 -25.25 -2.59
CA SER A 401 -11.95 -26.29 -2.21
C SER A 401 -11.83 -26.65 -0.73
N GLU A 402 -10.61 -26.77 -0.21
CA GLU A 402 -10.36 -27.11 1.19
C GLU A 402 -10.77 -25.96 2.13
N LEU A 403 -10.50 -24.70 1.76
CA LEU A 403 -11.02 -23.51 2.44
C LEU A 403 -12.55 -23.55 2.55
N TYR A 404 -13.23 -23.85 1.45
CA TYR A 404 -14.69 -23.93 1.45
C TYR A 404 -15.21 -25.13 2.26
N LYS A 405 -14.56 -26.30 2.21
CA LYS A 405 -14.90 -27.43 3.10
C LYS A 405 -14.74 -27.06 4.57
N HIS A 406 -13.70 -26.31 4.91
CA HIS A 406 -13.45 -25.83 6.26
C HIS A 406 -14.53 -24.83 6.73
N LEU A 407 -14.95 -23.91 5.85
CA LEU A 407 -16.10 -23.03 6.08
C LEU A 407 -17.38 -23.84 6.35
N GLN A 408 -17.67 -24.86 5.53
CA GLN A 408 -18.82 -25.73 5.70
C GLN A 408 -18.80 -26.47 7.04
N SER A 409 -17.67 -27.08 7.40
CA SER A 409 -17.52 -27.83 8.64
C SER A 409 -17.71 -26.94 9.87
N SER A 410 -17.15 -25.73 9.82
CA SER A 410 -17.26 -24.70 10.85
C SER A 410 -18.70 -24.19 10.98
N GLY A 411 -19.38 -23.96 9.86
CA GLY A 411 -20.78 -23.56 9.81
C GLY A 411 -21.73 -24.61 10.39
N ARG A 412 -21.54 -25.89 10.04
CA ARG A 412 -22.31 -27.01 10.64
C ARG A 412 -22.12 -27.07 12.15
N ARG A 413 -20.89 -26.83 12.63
CA ARG A 413 -20.58 -26.83 14.06
C ARG A 413 -21.27 -25.69 14.79
N LEU A 414 -21.23 -24.46 14.25
CA LEU A 414 -21.93 -23.31 14.81
C LEU A 414 -23.44 -23.56 14.89
N LYS A 415 -24.04 -24.06 13.80
CA LYS A 415 -25.48 -24.41 13.74
C LYS A 415 -25.89 -25.41 14.82
N ARG A 416 -25.06 -26.43 15.12
CA ARG A 416 -25.35 -27.42 16.17
C ARG A 416 -25.27 -26.83 17.58
N LEU A 417 -24.38 -25.86 17.79
CA LEU A 417 -24.21 -25.21 19.09
C LEU A 417 -25.30 -24.17 19.36
N ASP A 418 -25.72 -23.44 18.33
CA ASP A 418 -26.74 -22.41 18.45
C ASP A 418 -27.56 -22.32 17.15
N PRO A 419 -28.73 -22.99 17.10
CA PRO A 419 -29.63 -22.97 15.95
C PRO A 419 -30.09 -21.56 15.54
N SER A 420 -30.09 -20.58 16.46
CA SER A 420 -30.45 -19.20 16.14
C SER A 420 -29.48 -18.55 15.13
N GLN A 421 -28.25 -19.06 15.05
CA GLN A 421 -27.23 -18.61 14.08
C GLN A 421 -27.45 -19.15 12.66
N LEU A 422 -28.50 -19.93 12.40
CA LEU A 422 -28.74 -20.56 11.10
C LEU A 422 -28.75 -19.54 9.94
N ARG A 423 -29.37 -18.36 10.14
CA ARG A 423 -29.40 -17.30 9.13
C ARG A 423 -28.00 -16.77 8.81
N PHE A 424 -27.19 -16.52 9.84
CA PHE A 424 -25.80 -16.10 9.69
C PHE A 424 -24.96 -17.15 8.96
N VAL A 425 -25.04 -18.41 9.37
CA VAL A 425 -24.32 -19.53 8.73
C VAL A 425 -24.71 -19.67 7.25
N ARG A 426 -26.01 -19.64 6.93
CA ARG A 426 -26.49 -19.71 5.54
C ARG A 426 -25.94 -18.56 4.69
N LYS A 427 -25.92 -17.33 5.23
CA LYS A 427 -25.35 -16.16 4.53
C LYS A 427 -23.87 -16.38 4.20
N GLN A 428 -23.07 -16.83 5.17
CA GLN A 428 -21.64 -17.08 4.97
C GLN A 428 -21.37 -18.22 3.99
N LEU A 429 -22.14 -19.31 4.08
CA LEU A 429 -22.01 -20.44 3.15
C LEU A 429 -22.39 -20.06 1.71
N ARG A 430 -23.43 -19.25 1.53
CA ARG A 430 -23.80 -18.75 0.20
C ARG A 430 -22.72 -17.86 -0.40
N LYS A 431 -22.16 -16.95 0.40
CA LYS A 431 -21.02 -16.10 -0.02
C LYS A 431 -19.83 -16.96 -0.39
N GLY A 432 -19.35 -17.82 0.51
CA GLY A 432 -18.20 -18.68 0.23
C GLY A 432 -18.43 -19.62 -0.96
N LYS A 433 -19.66 -20.08 -1.21
CA LYS A 433 -19.96 -20.83 -2.44
C LYS A 433 -19.77 -19.97 -3.69
N ALA A 434 -20.25 -18.73 -3.67
CA ALA A 434 -20.09 -17.81 -4.80
C ALA A 434 -18.62 -17.50 -5.06
N GLU A 435 -17.82 -17.20 -4.03
CA GLU A 435 -16.36 -16.98 -4.17
C GLU A 435 -15.66 -18.21 -4.75
N ARG A 436 -15.97 -19.40 -4.22
CA ARG A 436 -15.40 -20.65 -4.73
C ARG A 436 -15.77 -20.88 -6.19
N ASP A 437 -17.05 -20.76 -6.52
CA ASP A 437 -17.54 -21.00 -7.88
C ASP A 437 -16.97 -19.97 -8.87
N GLY A 438 -16.83 -18.70 -8.45
CA GLY A 438 -16.15 -17.66 -9.21
C GLY A 438 -14.68 -17.99 -9.45
N ALA A 439 -13.95 -18.38 -8.41
CA ALA A 439 -12.56 -18.81 -8.56
C ALA A 439 -12.40 -19.98 -9.56
N PHE A 440 -13.31 -20.95 -9.57
CA PHE A 440 -13.28 -22.02 -10.56
C PHE A 440 -13.58 -21.56 -11.99
N LEU A 441 -14.44 -20.54 -12.16
CA LEU A 441 -14.68 -19.95 -13.48
C LEU A 441 -13.42 -19.25 -13.99
N GLU A 442 -12.76 -18.46 -13.14
CA GLU A 442 -11.52 -17.76 -13.48
C GLU A 442 -10.39 -18.76 -13.77
N LEU A 443 -10.21 -19.81 -12.95
CA LEU A 443 -9.21 -20.86 -13.21
C LEU A 443 -9.40 -21.53 -14.57
N ASN A 444 -10.64 -21.83 -14.95
CA ASN A 444 -10.94 -22.45 -16.24
C ASN A 444 -10.74 -21.51 -17.43
N SER A 445 -10.59 -20.20 -17.18
CA SER A 445 -10.29 -19.21 -18.21
C SER A 445 -8.79 -18.96 -18.39
N LEU A 446 -7.94 -19.49 -17.49
CA LEU A 446 -6.50 -19.38 -17.62
C LEU A 446 -6.00 -20.30 -18.75
N PRO A 447 -5.01 -19.86 -19.55
CA PRO A 447 -4.29 -20.75 -20.45
C PRO A 447 -3.67 -21.90 -19.66
N SER A 448 -3.77 -23.13 -20.15
CA SER A 448 -3.23 -24.34 -19.49
C SER A 448 -1.71 -24.51 -19.64
N GLU A 449 -1.12 -23.75 -20.57
CA GLU A 449 0.27 -23.83 -20.96
C GLU A 449 0.81 -22.42 -21.17
N ASN A 450 2.07 -22.20 -20.82
CA ASN A 450 2.82 -21.01 -21.16
C ASN A 450 4.04 -21.43 -21.99
N VAL A 451 4.10 -20.95 -23.23
CA VAL A 451 5.18 -21.32 -24.15
C VAL A 451 6.34 -20.33 -23.98
N LEU A 452 7.44 -20.81 -23.40
CA LEU A 452 8.70 -20.07 -23.24
C LEU A 452 9.67 -20.44 -24.37
N CYS A 453 9.74 -19.65 -25.42
CA CYS A 453 10.65 -19.92 -26.53
C CYS A 453 12.08 -19.45 -26.23
N GLN A 454 13.06 -20.36 -26.27
CA GLN A 454 14.46 -19.97 -26.24
C GLN A 454 14.87 -19.44 -27.62
N ILE A 455 15.51 -18.28 -27.64
CA ILE A 455 16.06 -17.72 -28.87
C ILE A 455 17.19 -18.64 -29.35
N PRO A 456 17.21 -19.10 -30.60
CA PRO A 456 18.36 -19.80 -31.15
C PRO A 456 19.58 -18.89 -31.03
N THR A 457 20.62 -19.37 -30.36
CA THR A 457 21.87 -18.65 -30.07
C THR A 457 22.62 -18.17 -31.32
N ALA A 458 22.17 -18.56 -32.52
CA ALA A 458 22.74 -18.20 -33.81
C ALA A 458 22.29 -16.81 -34.34
N LEU A 459 21.41 -16.09 -33.62
CA LEU A 459 20.94 -14.73 -33.97
C LEU A 459 21.33 -13.63 -32.97
N GLN A 460 22.11 -13.97 -31.94
CA GLN A 460 22.83 -13.01 -31.08
C GLN A 460 24.26 -12.84 -31.60
#